data_AF-A0A382W2Z8-F1
#
_entry.id   AF-A0A382W2Z8-F1
#
_cell.length_a   1.000
_cell.length_b   1.000
_cell.length_c   1.000
_cell.angle_alpha   90.00
_cell.angle_beta   90.00
_cell.angle_gamma   90.00
#
_symmetry.space_group_name_H-M   'P 1'
#
loop_
_entity.id
_entity.type
_entity.pdbx_description
1 polymer ?
#
loop_
_entity_poly.entity_id
_entity_poly.type
_entity_poly.pdbx_seq_one_letter_code
_entity_poly.pdbx_strand_id
1 'polypeptide(L)'
;MSTPTPADVRKQIKAGQTDPLYLLIGEDEEEKSNLAAEFQNAIEVDLRPFNVQRVYGDDTTIGAVLDAARTFPMLSPRRMVIVLRAEHLLVPKRESETTKRELDDFRAFVQAPEPHASVVLVA
;
A
#
# COMPACT_ATOMS: atom_id res chain seq x y z
N MET A 1 2.66 15.82 -6.16
CA MET A 1 2.16 15.05 -5.01
C MET A 1 2.46 15.87 -3.77
N SER A 2 1.47 16.14 -2.92
CA SER A 2 1.73 16.81 -1.64
C SER A 2 2.47 15.83 -0.72
N THR A 3 3.35 16.34 0.14
CA THR A 3 4.05 15.54 1.14
C THR A 3 3.39 15.78 2.50
N PRO A 4 2.31 15.04 2.85
CA PRO A 4 1.63 15.21 4.12
C PRO A 4 2.56 14.80 5.27
N THR A 5 2.40 15.46 6.42
CA THR A 5 3.09 15.00 7.64
C THR A 5 2.42 13.72 8.16
N PRO A 6 3.10 12.92 9.01
CA PRO A 6 2.46 11.79 9.69
C PRO A 6 1.19 12.20 10.43
N ALA A 7 1.16 13.39 11.03
CA ALA A 7 -0.03 13.92 11.71
C ALA A 7 -1.21 14.15 10.76
N ASP A 8 -0.96 14.58 9.52
CA ASP A 8 -2.01 14.76 8.50
C ASP A 8 -2.55 13.41 8.03
N VAL A 9 -1.66 12.43 7.81
CA VAL A 9 -2.05 11.06 7.44
C VAL A 9 -2.90 10.42 8.55
N ARG A 10 -2.54 10.59 9.82
CA ARG A 10 -3.33 10.12 10.95
C ARG A 10 -4.74 10.72 10.99
N LYS A 11 -4.92 11.99 10.56
CA LYS A 11 -6.24 12.60 10.43
C LYS A 11 -7.05 11.96 9.30
N GLN A 12 -6.43 11.69 8.15
CA GLN A 12 -7.07 11.00 7.03
C GLN A 12 -7.55 9.59 7.43
N ILE A 13 -6.69 8.82 8.11
CA ILE A 13 -7.02 7.48 8.63
C ILE A 13 -8.23 7.56 9.57
N LYS A 14 -8.22 8.48 10.55
CA LYS A 14 -9.34 8.66 11.49
C LYS A 14 -10.63 9.10 10.82
N ALA A 15 -10.54 9.86 9.73
CA ALA A 15 -11.70 10.28 8.95
C ALA A 15 -12.23 9.18 7.99
N GLY A 16 -11.52 8.06 7.85
CA GLY A 16 -11.83 7.05 6.83
C GLY A 16 -11.59 7.52 5.39
N GLN A 17 -10.84 8.62 5.23
CA GLN A 17 -10.58 9.29 3.96
C GLN A 17 -9.12 9.08 3.54
N THR A 18 -8.68 7.82 3.52
CA THR A 18 -7.34 7.48 3.04
C THR A 18 -7.26 7.68 1.52
N ASP A 19 -6.12 8.08 1.01
CA ASP A 19 -5.84 8.18 -0.41
C ASP A 19 -5.56 6.79 -1.03
N PRO A 20 -5.63 6.64 -2.36
CA PRO A 20 -5.40 5.35 -3.01
C PRO A 20 -3.96 4.81 -2.93
N LEU A 21 -2.97 5.69 -2.71
CA LEU A 21 -1.56 5.34 -2.70
C LEU A 21 -0.79 6.19 -1.70
N TYR A 22 0.01 5.54 -0.87
CA TYR A 22 0.92 6.14 0.07
C TYR A 22 2.33 5.56 -0.10
N LEU A 23 3.33 6.42 0.04
CA LEU A 23 4.73 6.04 0.19
C LEU A 23 5.22 6.61 1.52
N LEU A 24 5.49 5.72 2.48
CA LEU A 24 6.06 6.06 3.77
C LEU A 24 7.58 5.94 3.65
N ILE A 25 8.27 7.04 3.86
CA ILE A 25 9.74 7.15 3.83
C ILE A 25 10.22 7.88 5.07
N GLY A 26 11.39 7.51 5.57
CA GLY A 26 11.98 8.07 6.77
C GLY A 26 13.01 7.14 7.38
N GLU A 27 13.85 7.68 8.26
CA GLU A 27 14.91 6.93 8.94
C GLU A 27 14.39 6.12 10.13
N ASP A 28 13.24 6.51 10.68
CA ASP A 28 12.61 5.83 11.83
C ASP A 28 11.71 4.68 11.36
N GLU A 29 12.26 3.47 11.40
CA GLU A 29 11.55 2.22 11.07
C GLU A 29 10.35 1.94 11.98
N GLU A 30 10.44 2.34 13.25
CA GLU A 30 9.37 2.12 14.22
C GLU A 30 8.18 3.02 13.91
N GLU A 31 8.41 4.31 13.67
CA GLU A 31 7.35 5.26 13.30
C GLU A 31 6.70 4.88 11.97
N LYS A 32 7.47 4.47 10.96
CA LYS A 32 6.94 3.95 9.68
C LYS A 32 6.06 2.72 9.90
N SER A 33 6.53 1.76 10.70
CA SER A 33 5.80 0.53 11.00
C SER A 33 4.51 0.79 11.78
N ASN A 34 4.57 1.71 12.75
CA ASN A 34 3.42 2.14 13.55
C ASN A 34 2.37 2.82 12.68
N LEU A 35 2.76 3.78 11.84
CA LEU A 35 1.85 4.46 10.92
C LEU A 35 1.21 3.47 9.92
N ALA A 36 1.99 2.51 9.40
CA ALA A 36 1.46 1.44 8.56
C ALA A 36 0.43 0.56 9.31
N ALA A 37 0.64 0.28 10.60
CA ALA A 37 -0.32 -0.43 11.41
C ALA A 37 -1.62 0.36 11.65
N GLU A 38 -1.55 1.70 11.72
CA GLU A 38 -2.72 2.57 11.82
C GLU A 38 -3.64 2.44 10.58
N PHE A 39 -3.10 2.26 9.37
CA PHE A 39 -3.90 1.99 8.16
C PHE A 39 -4.71 0.70 8.27
N GLN A 40 -4.09 -0.38 8.74
CA GLN A 40 -4.81 -1.64 8.99
C GLN A 40 -5.91 -1.43 10.04
N ASN A 41 -5.64 -0.59 11.04
CA ASN A 41 -6.59 -0.34 12.12
C ASN A 41 -7.81 0.48 11.70
N ALA A 42 -7.80 1.11 10.52
CA ALA A 42 -8.98 1.72 9.92
C ALA A 42 -10.05 0.69 9.52
N ILE A 43 -9.69 -0.59 9.42
CA ILE A 43 -10.59 -1.69 9.11
C ILE A 43 -10.99 -2.40 10.41
N GLU A 44 -12.28 -2.65 10.56
CA GLU A 44 -12.84 -3.43 11.67
C GLU A 44 -12.16 -4.80 11.78
N VAL A 45 -11.84 -5.22 13.01
CA VAL A 45 -11.02 -6.42 13.28
C VAL A 45 -11.54 -7.66 12.54
N ASP A 46 -12.85 -7.89 12.57
CA ASP A 46 -13.48 -9.06 11.96
C ASP A 46 -13.46 -9.02 10.41
N LEU A 47 -13.31 -7.83 9.84
CA LEU A 47 -13.25 -7.61 8.39
C LEU A 47 -11.82 -7.59 7.85
N ARG A 48 -10.79 -7.49 8.70
CA ARG A 48 -9.38 -7.44 8.30
C ARG A 48 -8.95 -8.63 7.45
N PRO A 49 -9.32 -9.89 7.73
CA PRO A 49 -8.91 -11.03 6.90
C PRO A 49 -9.36 -10.90 5.43
N PHE A 50 -10.44 -10.16 5.18
CA PHE A 50 -11.00 -9.96 3.84
C PHE A 50 -10.56 -8.66 3.18
N ASN A 51 -10.17 -7.65 3.98
CA ASN A 51 -9.93 -6.29 3.49
C ASN A 51 -8.51 -5.79 3.71
N VAL A 52 -7.66 -6.50 4.45
CA VAL A 52 -6.27 -6.13 4.69
C VAL A 52 -5.35 -7.22 4.16
N GLN A 53 -4.38 -6.82 3.36
CA GLN A 53 -3.27 -7.67 2.97
C GLN A 53 -1.96 -6.98 3.34
N ARG A 54 -1.18 -7.63 4.20
CA ARG A 54 0.13 -7.14 4.64
C ARG A 54 1.19 -8.12 4.17
N VAL A 55 2.13 -7.65 3.36
CA VAL A 55 3.18 -8.47 2.73
C VAL A 55 4.53 -7.78 2.86
N TYR A 56 5.62 -8.55 2.77
CA TYR A 56 6.97 -8.00 2.61
C TYR A 56 7.32 -7.93 1.13
N GLY A 57 8.10 -6.93 0.73
CA GLY A 57 8.56 -6.75 -0.65
C GLY A 57 9.37 -7.94 -1.18
N ASP A 58 10.04 -8.69 -0.29
CA ASP A 58 10.75 -9.93 -0.63
C ASP A 58 9.82 -11.11 -0.97
N ASP A 59 8.59 -11.10 -0.46
CA ASP A 59 7.64 -12.21 -0.53
C ASP A 59 6.48 -11.93 -1.50
N THR A 60 6.58 -10.88 -2.32
CA THR A 60 5.52 -10.46 -3.23
C THR A 60 6.08 -9.96 -4.56
N THR A 61 5.20 -9.81 -5.55
CA THR A 61 5.53 -9.16 -6.83
C THR A 61 4.62 -7.96 -7.05
N ILE A 62 5.04 -7.07 -7.93
CA ILE A 62 4.24 -5.90 -8.28
C ILE A 62 2.88 -6.34 -8.82
N GLY A 63 2.85 -7.35 -9.71
CA GLY A 63 1.60 -7.91 -10.22
C GLY A 63 0.65 -8.37 -9.09
N ALA A 64 1.17 -9.08 -8.09
CA ALA A 64 0.37 -9.54 -6.96
C ALA A 64 -0.19 -8.38 -6.10
N VAL A 65 0.57 -7.29 -5.92
CA VAL A 65 0.11 -6.09 -5.22
C VAL A 65 -0.99 -5.37 -6.03
N LEU A 66 -0.83 -5.28 -7.35
CA LEU A 66 -1.83 -4.66 -8.23
C LEU A 66 -3.13 -5.47 -8.26
N ASP A 67 -3.04 -6.80 -8.32
CA ASP A 67 -4.22 -7.68 -8.28
C ASP A 67 -4.94 -7.59 -6.92
N ALA A 68 -4.19 -7.49 -5.83
CA ALA A 68 -4.75 -7.25 -4.50
C ALA A 68 -5.47 -5.89 -4.39
N ALA A 69 -4.92 -4.85 -5.04
CA ALA A 69 -5.51 -3.51 -5.07
C ALA A 69 -6.76 -3.42 -5.96
N ARG A 70 -6.85 -4.23 -7.03
CA ARG A 70 -8.03 -4.33 -7.91
C ARG A 70 -9.19 -5.12 -7.29
N THR A 71 -8.93 -5.84 -6.21
CA THR A 71 -9.96 -6.62 -5.52
C THR A 71 -10.84 -5.69 -4.68
N PHE A 72 -12.13 -5.65 -5.02
CA PHE A 72 -13.11 -4.85 -4.27
C PHE A 72 -13.17 -5.24 -2.79
N PRO A 73 -13.35 -4.26 -1.88
CA PRO A 73 -13.51 -4.55 -0.46
C PRO A 73 -14.82 -5.28 -0.18
N MET A 74 -14.82 -6.08 0.88
CA MET A 74 -15.97 -6.84 1.37
C MET A 74 -16.49 -6.24 2.66
N LEU A 75 -17.70 -5.68 2.63
CA LEU A 75 -18.38 -5.07 3.79
C LEU A 75 -17.55 -3.98 4.50
N SER A 76 -16.56 -3.42 3.82
CA SER A 76 -15.66 -2.40 4.34
C SER A 76 -15.59 -1.25 3.33
N PRO A 77 -15.41 0.00 3.77
CA PRO A 77 -15.32 1.13 2.85
C PRO A 77 -14.13 1.03 1.88
N ARG A 78 -13.02 0.36 2.26
CA ARG A 78 -11.81 0.30 1.46
C ARG A 78 -11.01 -0.99 1.65
N ARG A 79 -10.26 -1.37 0.62
CA ARG A 79 -9.26 -2.44 0.62
C ARG A 79 -7.89 -1.86 1.01
N MET A 80 -7.22 -2.43 2.00
CA MET A 80 -5.89 -2.02 2.46
C MET A 80 -4.83 -3.01 1.98
N VAL A 81 -3.84 -2.55 1.23
CA VAL A 81 -2.70 -3.36 0.80
C VAL A 81 -1.43 -2.70 1.32
N ILE A 82 -0.75 -3.34 2.26
CA ILE A 82 0.43 -2.80 2.94
C ILE A 82 1.65 -3.62 2.53
N VAL A 83 2.64 -2.97 1.92
CA VAL A 83 3.90 -3.58 1.51
C VAL A 83 5.02 -3.03 2.39
N LEU A 84 5.58 -3.90 3.22
CA LEU A 84 6.75 -3.59 4.05
C LEU A 84 8.03 -3.84 3.27
N ARG A 85 9.07 -3.03 3.51
CA ARG A 85 10.34 -3.13 2.76
C ARG A 85 10.08 -3.03 1.25
N ALA A 86 9.28 -2.04 0.86
CA ALA A 86 8.81 -1.84 -0.51
C ALA A 86 9.95 -1.54 -1.49
N GLU A 87 11.11 -1.09 -1.01
CA GLU A 87 12.34 -0.94 -1.78
C GLU A 87 12.79 -2.27 -2.41
N HIS A 88 12.57 -3.41 -1.75
CA HIS A 88 12.88 -4.74 -2.32
C HIS A 88 11.90 -5.16 -3.43
N LEU A 89 10.70 -4.57 -3.45
CA LEU A 89 9.70 -4.78 -4.49
C LEU A 89 9.96 -3.87 -5.71
N LEU A 90 10.26 -2.60 -5.45
CA LEU A 90 10.40 -1.57 -6.48
C LEU A 90 11.77 -1.58 -7.16
N VAL A 91 12.81 -2.08 -6.48
CA VAL A 91 14.18 -2.16 -7.00
C VAL A 91 14.56 -3.64 -7.21
N PRO A 92 14.25 -4.21 -8.39
CA PRO A 92 14.53 -5.61 -8.66
C PRO A 92 16.03 -5.88 -8.71
N LYS A 93 16.47 -6.99 -8.08
CA LYS A 93 17.88 -7.42 -8.09
C LYS A 93 18.38 -7.82 -9.48
N ARG A 94 17.48 -8.16 -10.40
CA ARG A 94 17.78 -8.54 -11.79
C ARG A 94 16.70 -8.00 -12.71
N GLU A 95 17.11 -7.35 -13.79
CA GLU A 95 16.19 -6.91 -14.82
C GLU A 95 15.80 -8.08 -15.73
N SER A 96 14.49 -8.23 -15.95
CA SER A 96 13.90 -9.19 -16.88
C SER A 96 12.74 -8.54 -17.63
N GLU A 97 12.32 -9.12 -18.76
CA GLU A 97 11.16 -8.64 -19.50
C GLU A 97 9.89 -8.61 -18.64
N THR A 98 9.69 -9.62 -17.79
CA THR A 98 8.57 -9.66 -16.84
C THR A 98 8.63 -8.49 -15.85
N THR A 99 9.81 -8.22 -15.29
CA THR A 99 10.01 -7.15 -14.31
C THR A 99 9.79 -5.77 -14.93
N LYS A 100 10.22 -5.55 -16.18
CA LYS A 100 9.95 -4.29 -16.89
C LYS A 100 8.46 -4.08 -17.09
N ARG A 101 7.74 -5.11 -17.56
CA ARG A 101 6.29 -5.06 -17.75
C ARG A 101 5.56 -4.75 -16.44
N GLU A 102 5.94 -5.41 -15.35
CA GLU A 102 5.35 -5.15 -14.04
C GLU A 102 5.57 -3.70 -13.58
N LEU A 103 6.77 -3.14 -13.80
CA LEU A 103 7.05 -1.72 -13.50
C LEU A 103 6.21 -0.76 -14.37
N ASP A 104 5.97 -1.10 -15.64
CA ASP A 104 5.09 -0.33 -16.52
C ASP A 104 3.62 -0.39 -16.04
N ASP A 105 3.14 -1.57 -15.63
CA ASP A 105 1.82 -1.75 -15.05
C ASP A 105 1.68 -0.95 -13.73
N PHE A 106 2.73 -0.93 -12.90
CA PHE A 106 2.75 -0.11 -11.69
C PHE A 106 2.73 1.39 -12.00
N ARG A 107 3.45 1.82 -13.04
CA ARG A 107 3.42 3.23 -13.48
C ARG A 107 2.00 3.61 -13.92
N ALA A 108 1.29 2.75 -14.64
CA ALA A 108 -0.10 2.96 -15.01
C ALA A 108 -0.99 3.06 -13.75
N PHE A 109 -0.79 2.17 -12.77
CA PHE A 109 -1.49 2.23 -11.49
C PHE A 109 -1.24 3.55 -10.74
N VAL A 110 -0.01 4.06 -10.69
CA VAL A 110 0.29 5.34 -10.04
C VAL A 110 -0.46 6.50 -10.69
N GLN A 111 -0.71 6.44 -12.01
CA GLN A 111 -1.48 7.46 -12.73
C GLN A 111 -2.98 7.35 -12.49
N ALA A 112 -3.49 6.13 -12.34
CA ALA A 112 -4.91 5.85 -12.14
C ALA A 112 -5.09 4.72 -11.10
N PRO A 113 -4.89 5.01 -9.81
CA PRO A 113 -4.97 4.01 -8.77
C PRO A 113 -6.43 3.66 -8.47
N GLU A 114 -6.65 2.47 -7.95
CA GLU A 114 -7.99 1.99 -7.61
C GLU A 114 -8.60 2.82 -6.47
N PRO A 115 -9.71 3.55 -6.70
CA PRO A 115 -10.25 4.48 -5.70
C PRO A 115 -10.83 3.77 -4.47
N HIS A 116 -11.14 2.48 -4.60
CA HIS A 116 -11.66 1.64 -3.52
C HIS A 116 -10.55 0.98 -2.69
N ALA A 117 -9.29 1.12 -3.08
CA ALA A 117 -8.15 0.59 -2.36
C ALA A 117 -7.28 1.71 -1.79
N SER A 118 -6.39 1.34 -0.88
CA SER A 118 -5.28 2.14 -0.38
C SER A 118 -4.04 1.23 -0.34
N VAL A 119 -3.10 1.48 -1.24
CA VAL A 119 -1.80 0.79 -1.28
C VAL A 119 -0.79 1.61 -0.48
N VAL A 120 -0.21 1.01 0.55
CA VAL A 120 0.73 1.65 1.47
C VAL A 120 2.10 0.98 1.32
N LEU A 121 3.03 1.69 0.69
CA LEU A 121 4.40 1.25 0.48
C LEU A 121 5.27 1.80 1.62
N VAL A 122 5.95 0.92 2.35
CA VAL A 122 6.84 1.30 3.46
C VAL A 122 8.27 1.02 3.04
N ALA A 123 9.06 2.07 2.84
CA ALA A 123 10.44 2.02 2.38
C ALA A 123 11.38 2.80 3.32
#